data_AF-A0A9E4JB93-F1
#
_entry.id   AF-A0A9E4JB93-F1
#
_cell.length_a   1.000
_cell.length_b   1.000
_cell.length_c   1.000
_cell.angle_alpha   90.00
_cell.angle_beta   90.00
_cell.angle_gamma   90.00
#
_symmetry.space_group_name_H-M   'P 1'
#
loop_
_entity.id
_entity.type
_entity.pdbx_description
1 polymer ?
#
loop_
_entity_poly.entity_id
_entity_poly.type
_entity_poly.pdbx_seq_one_letter_code
_entity_poly.pdbx_strand_id
1 'polypeptide(L)'
;MTAATDRRLVEAAFDQVEDVRAVVEAALESGVAASQVEVRSPAPLEDDELPLPKPKSRVLLFALAGAVLGGLTAFGLAAGTALAYPLPTGGMSIVAGPPVGVVTYEGTALGLILMTVLRVLWEGGRSEAAAAGRRTSIITSPTVACCSGSMV
;
A
#
# COMPACT_ATOMS: atom_id res chain seq x y z
N MET A 1 -33.70 -26.22 -1.43
CA MET A 1 -33.33 -25.68 -2.76
C MET A 1 -32.63 -24.35 -2.53
N THR A 2 -31.32 -24.38 -2.34
CA THR A 2 -30.46 -23.19 -2.21
C THR A 2 -30.06 -22.76 -3.62
N ALA A 3 -30.66 -21.68 -4.11
CA ALA A 3 -30.30 -21.10 -5.40
C ALA A 3 -28.85 -20.61 -5.34
N ALA A 4 -27.98 -21.21 -6.17
CA ALA A 4 -26.68 -20.67 -6.46
C ALA A 4 -26.88 -19.35 -7.23
N THR A 5 -26.68 -18.21 -6.56
CA THR A 5 -26.65 -16.91 -7.22
C THR A 5 -25.46 -16.89 -8.18
N ASP A 6 -25.74 -16.90 -9.48
CA ASP A 6 -24.78 -16.61 -10.54
C ASP A 6 -24.21 -15.21 -10.31
N ARG A 7 -22.97 -15.12 -9.82
CA ARG A 7 -22.31 -13.86 -9.45
C ARG A 7 -21.50 -13.36 -10.64
N ARG A 8 -22.18 -12.67 -11.55
CA ARG A 8 -21.50 -11.98 -12.66
C ARG A 8 -20.68 -10.82 -12.14
N LEU A 9 -19.39 -10.88 -12.41
CA LEU A 9 -18.44 -9.79 -12.25
C LEU A 9 -18.65 -8.84 -13.43
N VAL A 10 -19.02 -7.60 -13.15
CA VAL A 10 -19.21 -6.55 -14.15
C VAL A 10 -18.02 -5.62 -14.04
N GLU A 11 -17.19 -5.61 -15.09
CA GLU A 11 -16.11 -4.65 -15.25
C GLU A 11 -16.46 -3.67 -16.36
N ALA A 12 -16.27 -2.39 -16.10
CA ALA A 12 -16.54 -1.32 -17.05
C ALA A 12 -15.34 -0.38 -17.11
N ALA A 13 -14.98 0.01 -18.33
CA ALA A 13 -13.90 0.93 -18.63
C ALA A 13 -14.45 2.29 -19.06
N PHE A 14 -13.98 3.37 -18.42
CA PHE A 14 -14.41 4.74 -18.71
C PHE A 14 -13.20 5.64 -18.97
N ASP A 15 -13.35 6.54 -19.96
CA ASP A 15 -12.35 7.53 -20.34
C ASP A 15 -12.49 8.85 -19.56
N GLN A 16 -13.68 9.14 -19.02
CA GLN A 16 -14.01 10.37 -18.29
C GLN A 16 -14.46 10.06 -16.86
N VAL A 17 -14.18 10.96 -15.92
CA VAL A 17 -14.46 10.75 -14.49
C VAL A 17 -15.96 10.90 -14.19
N GLU A 18 -16.65 11.75 -14.95
CA GLU A 18 -18.08 12.04 -14.81
C GLU A 18 -18.94 10.81 -15.09
N ASP A 19 -18.56 10.02 -16.10
CA ASP A 19 -19.26 8.77 -16.45
C ASP A 19 -19.16 7.75 -15.31
N VAL A 20 -18.02 7.72 -14.63
CA VAL A 20 -17.74 6.83 -13.50
C VAL A 20 -18.58 7.23 -12.31
N ARG A 21 -18.65 8.53 -12.02
CA ARG A 21 -19.47 9.08 -10.96
C ARG A 21 -20.94 8.70 -11.16
N ALA A 22 -21.47 8.91 -12.36
CA ALA A 22 -22.86 8.57 -12.69
C ALA A 22 -23.15 7.07 -12.49
N VAL A 23 -22.23 6.20 -12.91
CA VAL A 23 -22.39 4.74 -12.75
C VAL A 23 -22.26 4.30 -11.30
N VAL A 24 -21.34 4.89 -10.53
CA VAL A 24 -21.21 4.61 -9.10
C VAL A 24 -22.45 5.07 -8.34
N GLU A 25 -22.97 6.26 -8.63
CA GLU A 25 -24.19 6.79 -8.02
C GLU A 25 -25.40 5.90 -8.33
N ALA A 26 -25.62 5.55 -9.60
CA ALA A 26 -26.68 4.63 -10.00
C ALA A 26 -26.54 3.24 -9.35
N ALA A 27 -25.31 2.74 -9.18
CA ALA A 27 -25.06 1.49 -8.49
C ALA A 27 -25.44 1.57 -6.99
N LEU A 28 -25.05 2.65 -6.31
CA LEU A 28 -25.41 2.88 -4.90
C LEU A 28 -26.92 3.06 -4.72
N GLU A 29 -27.59 3.81 -5.60
CA GLU A 29 -29.05 3.99 -5.62
C GLU A 29 -29.79 2.67 -5.86
N SER A 30 -29.23 1.77 -6.68
CA SER A 30 -29.78 0.43 -6.91
C SER A 30 -29.60 -0.53 -5.71
N GLY A 31 -28.98 -0.08 -4.62
CA GLY A 31 -28.78 -0.85 -3.39
C GLY A 31 -27.48 -1.65 -3.34
N VAL A 32 -26.53 -1.42 -4.27
CA VAL A 32 -25.19 -2.00 -4.18
C VAL A 32 -24.46 -1.35 -3.00
N ALA A 33 -23.92 -2.16 -2.09
CA ALA A 33 -23.18 -1.61 -0.97
C ALA A 33 -21.87 -0.95 -1.47
N ALA A 34 -21.52 0.22 -0.92
CA ALA A 34 -20.29 0.92 -1.27
C ALA A 34 -19.00 0.08 -1.09
N SER A 35 -19.03 -0.94 -0.22
CA SER A 35 -17.94 -1.90 -0.03
C SER A 35 -17.77 -2.90 -1.19
N GLN A 36 -18.74 -2.98 -2.11
CA GLN A 36 -18.72 -3.87 -3.28
C GLN A 36 -18.32 -3.14 -4.56
N VAL A 37 -18.18 -1.82 -4.52
CA VAL A 37 -17.77 -0.97 -5.65
C VAL A 37 -16.30 -0.61 -5.46
N GLU A 38 -15.45 -1.05 -6.37
CA GLU A 38 -14.03 -0.71 -6.41
C GLU A 38 -13.76 0.14 -7.66
N VAL A 39 -13.25 1.36 -7.47
CA VAL A 39 -12.80 2.23 -8.56
C VAL A 39 -11.29 2.26 -8.57
N ARG A 40 -10.69 1.99 -9.74
CA ARG A 40 -9.24 2.06 -9.93
C ARG A 40 -8.91 3.08 -11.01
N SER A 41 -8.17 4.10 -10.62
CA SER A 41 -7.65 5.12 -11.53
C SER A 41 -6.12 5.21 -11.41
N PRO A 42 -5.41 5.41 -12.53
CA PRO A 42 -3.97 5.70 -12.49
C PRO A 42 -3.66 7.13 -12.06
N ALA A 43 -4.63 8.04 -12.14
CA ALA A 43 -4.51 9.41 -11.67
C ALA A 43 -5.18 9.55 -10.29
N PRO A 44 -4.61 10.36 -9.38
CA PRO A 44 -5.29 10.68 -8.14
C PRO A 44 -6.60 11.40 -8.46
N LEU A 45 -7.73 10.85 -7.98
CA LEU A 45 -9.01 11.55 -8.01
C LEU A 45 -9.07 12.56 -6.87
N GLU A 46 -9.69 13.69 -7.15
CA GLU A 46 -10.01 14.69 -6.15
C GLU A 46 -11.06 14.15 -5.19
N ASP A 47 -11.03 14.69 -3.98
CA ASP A 47 -11.72 14.15 -2.81
C ASP A 47 -13.26 14.12 -2.92
N ASP A 48 -13.82 14.82 -3.91
CA ASP A 48 -15.25 15.11 -4.07
C ASP A 48 -15.84 14.48 -5.34
N GLU A 49 -14.99 13.85 -6.16
CA GLU A 49 -15.36 13.33 -7.48
C GLU A 49 -16.23 12.07 -7.37
N LEU A 50 -16.03 11.26 -6.32
CA LEU A 50 -16.76 10.01 -6.12
C LEU A 50 -17.51 9.96 -4.77
N PRO A 51 -18.75 9.46 -4.73
CA PRO A 51 -19.54 9.33 -3.51
C PRO A 51 -19.12 8.12 -2.65
N LEU A 52 -17.82 7.82 -2.56
CA LEU A 52 -17.28 6.64 -1.86
C LEU A 52 -16.59 7.04 -0.54
N PRO A 53 -16.71 6.23 0.53
CA PRO A 53 -16.07 6.51 1.81
C PRO A 53 -14.54 6.37 1.72
N LYS A 54 -13.81 7.37 2.23
CA LYS A 54 -12.33 7.39 2.21
C LYS A 54 -11.71 6.31 3.11
N PRO A 55 -10.77 5.49 2.61
CA PRO A 55 -9.97 4.61 3.47
C PRO A 55 -8.97 5.43 4.30
N LYS A 56 -9.06 5.35 5.64
CA LYS A 56 -8.05 5.94 6.54
C LYS A 56 -6.78 5.09 6.52
N SER A 57 -5.74 5.56 5.84
CA SER A 57 -4.41 4.94 5.90
C SER A 57 -3.71 5.29 7.21
N ARG A 58 -3.25 4.28 7.95
CA ARG A 58 -2.41 4.44 9.15
C ARG A 58 -0.93 4.19 8.86
N VAL A 59 -0.54 4.16 7.58
CA VAL A 59 0.80 3.79 7.14
C VAL A 59 1.88 4.65 7.81
N LEU A 60 1.65 5.95 7.98
CA LEU A 60 2.60 6.85 8.62
C LEU A 60 2.96 6.45 10.06
N LEU A 61 1.98 6.00 10.86
CA LEU A 61 2.22 5.60 12.24
C LEU A 61 3.08 4.33 12.32
N PHE A 62 2.83 3.38 11.42
CA PHE A 62 3.64 2.17 11.32
C PHE A 62 5.06 2.48 10.81
N ALA A 63 5.20 3.39 9.85
CA ALA A 63 6.49 3.85 9.35
C ALA A 63 7.34 4.48 10.47
N LEU A 64 6.74 5.36 11.29
CA LEU A 64 7.40 5.96 12.45
C LEU A 64 7.80 4.92 13.50
N ALA A 65 6.91 3.98 13.81
CA ALA A 65 7.23 2.88 14.73
C ALA A 65 8.41 2.04 14.22
N GLY A 66 8.44 1.74 12.91
CA GLY A 66 9.54 1.03 12.26
C GLY A 66 10.85 1.79 12.27
N ALA A 67 10.82 3.11 12.06
CA ALA A 67 11.99 3.95 12.12
C ALA A 67 12.64 3.91 13.51
N VAL A 68 11.84 4.06 14.58
CA VAL A 68 12.33 4.01 15.96
C VAL A 68 12.91 2.64 16.30
N LEU A 69 12.19 1.56 15.98
CA LEU A 69 12.66 0.20 16.22
C LEU A 69 13.94 -0.11 15.44
N GLY A 70 13.98 0.19 14.15
CA GLY A 70 15.15 -0.03 13.29
C GLY A 70 16.37 0.76 13.74
N GLY A 71 16.19 2.03 14.11
CA GLY A 71 17.25 2.88 14.64
C GLY A 71 17.80 2.36 15.96
N LEU A 72 16.94 1.99 16.91
CA LEU A 72 17.36 1.43 18.20
C LEU A 72 18.09 0.09 18.03
N THR A 73 17.60 -0.79 17.15
CA THR A 73 18.25 -2.07 16.86
C THR A 73 19.61 -1.87 16.19
N ALA A 74 19.73 -0.98 15.20
CA ALA A 74 20.99 -0.72 14.51
C ALA A 74 22.01 -0.02 15.41
N PHE A 75 21.59 0.94 16.23
CA PHE A 75 22.44 1.56 17.23
C PHE A 75 22.94 0.52 18.25
N GLY A 76 22.03 -0.28 18.79
CA GLY A 76 22.37 -1.35 19.73
C GLY A 76 23.32 -2.38 19.13
N LEU A 77 23.15 -2.73 17.85
CA LEU A 77 24.04 -3.63 17.13
C LEU A 77 25.44 -3.00 16.94
N ALA A 78 25.51 -1.76 16.45
CA ALA A 78 26.78 -1.10 16.17
C ALA A 78 27.56 -0.76 17.45
N ALA A 79 26.91 -0.13 18.43
CA ALA A 79 27.54 0.20 19.70
C ALA A 79 27.80 -1.04 20.56
N GLY A 80 26.86 -2.00 20.56
CA GLY A 80 26.97 -3.24 21.33
C GLY A 80 28.11 -4.13 20.83
N THR A 81 28.28 -4.28 19.51
CA THR A 81 29.41 -5.05 18.96
C THR A 81 30.75 -4.38 19.25
N ALA A 82 30.83 -3.05 19.15
CA ALA A 82 32.02 -2.30 19.51
C ALA A 82 32.41 -2.47 20.99
N LEU A 83 31.42 -2.50 21.90
CA LEU A 83 31.66 -2.73 23.33
C LEU A 83 31.98 -4.19 23.66
N ALA A 84 31.35 -5.15 22.97
CA ALA A 84 31.57 -6.57 23.19
C ALA A 84 32.96 -7.03 22.70
N TYR A 85 33.47 -6.41 21.64
CA TYR A 85 34.80 -6.71 21.10
C TYR A 85 35.58 -5.43 20.79
N PRO A 86 36.19 -4.81 21.82
CA PRO A 86 36.87 -3.54 21.67
C PRO A 86 38.18 -3.72 20.88
N LEU A 87 38.17 -3.29 19.63
CA LEU A 87 39.34 -3.27 18.75
C LEU A 87 39.93 -1.87 18.69
N PRO A 88 41.20 -1.68 19.09
CA PRO A 88 41.87 -0.38 18.95
C PRO A 88 42.18 -0.12 17.47
N THR A 89 41.41 0.77 16.84
CA THR A 89 41.62 1.17 15.45
C THR A 89 42.03 2.65 15.37
N GLY A 90 43.29 2.91 15.06
CA GLY A 90 43.76 4.25 14.68
C GLY A 90 43.61 5.36 15.73
N GLY A 91 43.51 5.01 17.02
CA GLY A 91 43.36 5.99 18.12
C GLY A 91 41.95 6.55 18.31
N MET A 92 40.94 5.98 17.64
CA MET A 92 39.54 6.38 17.79
C MET A 92 38.90 5.78 19.05
N SER A 93 37.82 6.39 19.57
CA SER A 93 37.02 5.81 20.65
C SER A 93 36.43 4.47 20.24
N ILE A 94 36.31 3.52 21.19
CA ILE A 94 35.71 2.20 20.95
C ILE A 94 34.34 2.34 20.28
N VAL A 95 33.48 3.21 20.81
CA VAL A 95 32.23 3.60 20.15
C VAL A 95 32.51 4.91 19.39
N ALA A 96 32.82 4.78 18.12
CA ALA A 96 33.11 5.92 17.25
C ALA A 96 31.80 6.54 16.74
N GLY A 97 31.56 7.81 17.08
CA GLY A 97 30.33 8.53 16.74
C GLY A 97 29.99 8.53 15.24
N PRO A 98 30.90 8.98 14.34
CA PRO A 98 30.62 9.03 12.92
C PRO A 98 30.21 7.69 12.29
N PRO A 99 30.95 6.57 12.46
CA PRO A 99 30.55 5.30 11.87
C PRO A 99 29.28 4.71 12.50
N VAL A 100 29.11 4.80 13.82
CA VAL A 100 27.87 4.33 14.48
C VAL A 100 26.65 5.15 14.03
N GLY A 101 26.83 6.44 13.79
CA GLY A 101 25.79 7.33 13.28
C GLY A 101 25.30 6.92 11.89
N VAL A 102 26.22 6.60 10.97
CA VAL A 102 25.86 6.14 9.61
C VAL A 102 25.07 4.82 9.67
N VAL A 103 25.52 3.84 10.45
CA VAL A 103 24.81 2.56 10.58
C VAL A 103 23.42 2.75 11.18
N THR A 104 23.29 3.65 12.16
CA THR A 104 22.00 3.97 12.80
C THR A 104 21.04 4.68 11.83
N TYR A 105 21.55 5.58 11.00
CA TYR A 105 20.77 6.25 9.94
C TYR A 105 20.20 5.23 8.95
N GLU A 106 21.05 4.36 8.41
CA GLU A 106 20.62 3.31 7.47
C GLU A 106 19.65 2.32 8.13
N GLY A 107 19.89 1.94 9.40
CA GLY A 107 18.98 1.08 10.15
C GLY A 107 17.61 1.71 10.41
N THR A 108 17.57 3.02 10.63
CA THR A 108 16.31 3.79 10.77
C THR A 108 15.55 3.81 9.45
N ALA A 109 16.22 4.10 8.33
CA ALA A 109 15.62 4.11 7.01
C ALA A 109 15.10 2.71 6.61
N LEU A 110 15.90 1.68 6.86
CA LEU A 110 15.52 0.28 6.61
C LEU A 110 14.30 -0.12 7.45
N GLY A 111 14.29 0.20 8.75
CA GLY A 111 13.17 -0.10 9.64
C GLY A 111 11.87 0.61 9.22
N LEU A 112 11.97 1.86 8.78
CA LEU A 112 10.87 2.64 8.22
C LEU A 112 10.29 1.95 6.97
N ILE A 113 11.14 1.60 6.00
CA ILE A 113 10.72 0.96 4.75
C ILE A 113 10.10 -0.41 5.03
N LEU A 114 10.73 -1.22 5.89
CA LEU A 114 10.27 -2.57 6.22
C LEU A 114 8.87 -2.55 6.87
N MET A 115 8.65 -1.67 7.85
CA MET A 115 7.32 -1.54 8.47
C MET A 115 6.27 -0.97 7.52
N THR A 116 6.67 -0.07 6.62
CA THR A 116 5.77 0.46 5.59
C THR A 116 5.31 -0.66 4.66
N VAL A 117 6.25 -1.45 4.13
CA VAL A 117 5.93 -2.61 3.28
C VAL A 117 5.09 -3.63 4.03
N LEU A 118 5.46 -3.98 5.27
CA LEU A 118 4.71 -4.92 6.08
C LEU A 118 3.27 -4.43 6.32
N ARG A 119 3.07 -3.12 6.54
CA ARG A 119 1.75 -2.54 6.75
C ARG A 119 0.90 -2.62 5.48
N VAL A 120 1.48 -2.28 4.32
CA VAL A 120 0.81 -2.39 3.02
C VAL A 120 0.45 -3.84 2.71
N LEU A 121 1.36 -4.78 2.96
CA LEU A 121 1.09 -6.21 2.79
C LEU A 121 0.01 -6.71 3.76
N TRP A 122 -0.09 -6.16 4.97
CA TRP A 122 -1.16 -6.52 5.91
C TRP A 122 -2.52 -5.97 5.48
N GLU A 123 -2.56 -4.74 4.97
CA GLU A 123 -3.75 -4.12 4.40
C GLU A 123 -4.19 -4.85 3.11
N GLY A 124 -3.24 -5.14 2.23
CA GLY A 124 -3.44 -5.83 0.94
C GLY A 124 -3.73 -7.33 1.09
N GLY A 125 -3.07 -8.03 2.00
CA GLY A 125 -3.31 -9.46 2.25
C GLY A 125 -4.67 -9.73 2.90
N ARG A 126 -5.19 -8.77 3.70
CA ARG A 126 -6.61 -8.79 4.11
C ARG A 126 -7.55 -8.60 2.93
N SER A 127 -7.10 -7.90 1.89
CA SER A 127 -7.87 -7.78 0.66
C SER A 127 -7.92 -9.10 -0.10
N GLU A 128 -6.85 -9.92 -0.14
CA GLU A 128 -6.85 -11.23 -0.81
C GLU A 128 -7.69 -12.29 -0.08
N ALA A 129 -7.61 -12.35 1.24
CA ALA A 129 -8.49 -13.22 2.04
C ALA A 129 -9.97 -12.78 1.96
N ALA A 130 -10.25 -11.50 1.71
CA ALA A 130 -11.59 -11.00 1.37
C ALA A 130 -11.93 -11.11 -0.13
N ALA A 131 -10.94 -11.24 -1.02
CA ALA A 131 -11.08 -11.35 -2.48
C ALA A 131 -11.58 -12.72 -2.92
N ALA A 132 -11.40 -13.75 -2.08
CA ALA A 132 -11.86 -15.10 -2.37
C ALA A 132 -13.41 -15.23 -2.45
N GLY A 133 -14.16 -14.13 -2.28
CA GLY A 133 -15.60 -14.16 -2.55
C GLY A 133 -16.25 -12.79 -2.71
N ARG A 134 -16.35 -12.34 -3.97
CA ARG A 134 -17.06 -11.13 -4.47
C ARG A 134 -16.21 -9.88 -4.56
N ARG A 135 -15.85 -9.45 -5.77
CA ARG A 135 -15.54 -8.05 -6.08
C ARG A 135 -16.05 -7.71 -7.47
N THR A 136 -16.75 -6.60 -7.61
CA THR A 136 -17.17 -6.02 -8.89
C THR A 136 -16.29 -4.79 -9.10
N SER A 137 -15.44 -4.80 -10.12
CA SER A 137 -14.37 -3.80 -10.32
C SER A 137 -14.73 -2.86 -11.47
N ILE A 138 -14.86 -1.57 -11.23
CA ILE A 138 -15.00 -0.56 -12.29
C ILE A 138 -13.61 0.06 -12.51
N ILE A 139 -13.05 -0.15 -13.70
CA ILE A 139 -11.68 0.24 -14.03
C ILE A 139 -11.74 1.50 -14.86
N THR A 140 -11.21 2.62 -14.39
CA THR A 140 -11.00 3.79 -15.25
C THR A 140 -9.61 3.72 -15.83
N SER A 141 -9.49 3.36 -17.10
CA SER A 141 -8.21 3.29 -17.80
C SER A 141 -8.14 4.42 -18.82
N PRO A 142 -7.21 5.39 -18.68
CA PRO A 142 -6.75 6.16 -19.80
C PRO A 142 -5.72 5.29 -20.52
N THR A 143 -6.04 4.79 -21.71
CA THR A 143 -5.05 4.25 -22.66
C THR A 143 -4.59 2.80 -22.42
N VAL A 144 -5.46 1.83 -22.72
CA VAL A 144 -4.99 0.63 -23.44
C VAL A 144 -5.08 0.93 -24.93
N ALA A 145 -4.06 1.61 -25.45
CA ALA A 145 -3.85 1.76 -26.88
C ALA A 145 -3.03 0.57 -27.41
N CYS A 146 -3.44 0.10 -28.59
CA CYS A 146 -2.75 -0.81 -29.50
C CYS A 146 -2.61 -2.29 -29.11
N CYS A 147 -3.67 -3.06 -29.39
CA CYS A 147 -3.57 -4.26 -30.22
C CYS A 147 -4.92 -4.50 -30.94
N SER A 148 -5.24 -3.62 -31.90
CA SER A 148 -6.10 -4.00 -33.03
C SER A 148 -5.19 -4.65 -34.06
N GLY A 149 -5.18 -5.97 -34.07
CA GLY A 149 -4.45 -6.80 -35.02
C GLY A 149 -5.39 -7.83 -35.64
N SER A 150 -6.18 -7.35 -36.59
CA SER A 150 -6.74 -8.09 -37.74
C SER A 150 -7.12 -9.57 -37.49
N MET A 151 -8.41 -9.79 -37.23
CA MET A 151 -9.07 -11.04 -37.61
C MET A 151 -9.12 -11.09 -39.14
N VAL A 152 -8.33 -11.99 -39.72
CA VAL A 152 -8.88 -12.90 -40.73
C VAL A 152 -9.37 -14.12 -39.97
#